data_AF-A0A7X3XYJ1-F1
#
_entry.id   AF-A0A7X3XYJ1-F1
#
_cell.length_a   1.000
_cell.length_b   1.000
_cell.length_c   1.000
_cell.angle_alpha   90.00
_cell.angle_beta   90.00
_cell.angle_gamma   90.00
#
_symmetry.space_group_name_H-M   'P 1'
#
loop_
_entity.id
_entity.type
_entity.pdbx_description
1 polymer ?
#
loop_
_entity_poly.entity_id
_entity_poly.type
_entity_poly.pdbx_seq_one_letter_code
_entity_poly.pdbx_strand_id
1 'polypeptide(L)' 'MPSSPDPVFAGLGQAVQIGTNLLATLMVGGGVGWSIDSYVLPTQPWGLVGGLVLGLIAGIRNAYRTAQRLS' A
#
# COMPACT_ATOMS: atom_id res chain seq x y z
N MET A 1 -20.83 -5.24 -30.79
CA MET A 1 -19.63 -4.39 -30.69
C MET A 1 -19.31 -4.28 -29.20
N PRO A 2 -18.10 -4.61 -28.72
CA PRO A 2 -17.77 -4.31 -27.33
C PRO A 2 -17.85 -2.79 -27.15
N SER A 3 -18.70 -2.34 -26.23
CA SER A 3 -18.76 -0.95 -25.79
C SER A 3 -17.36 -0.57 -25.29
N SER A 4 -16.73 0.39 -25.96
CA SER A 4 -15.47 0.99 -25.50
C SER A 4 -15.66 1.37 -24.03
N PRO A 5 -14.86 0.82 -23.09
CA PRO A 5 -14.96 1.19 -21.69
C PRO A 5 -14.86 2.71 -21.59
N ASP A 6 -15.86 3.37 -20.99
CA ASP A 6 -15.81 4.82 -20.90
C ASP A 6 -14.50 5.20 -20.17
N PRO A 7 -13.72 6.15 -20.69
CA PRO A 7 -12.41 6.51 -20.14
C PRO A 7 -12.49 6.90 -18.65
N VAL A 8 -13.67 7.34 -18.21
CA VAL A 8 -13.99 7.59 -16.80
C VAL A 8 -13.96 6.31 -15.96
N PHE A 9 -14.59 5.22 -16.42
CA PHE A 9 -14.57 3.94 -15.69
C PHE A 9 -13.17 3.32 -15.67
N ALA A 10 -12.39 3.48 -16.75
CA ALA A 10 -10.99 3.03 -16.79
C ALA A 10 -10.12 3.82 -15.80
N GLY A 11 -10.24 5.16 -15.76
CA GLY A 11 -9.53 6.00 -14.81
C GLY A 11 -9.92 5.75 -13.35
N LEU A 12 -11.21 5.52 -13.08
CA LEU A 12 -11.71 5.16 -11.76
C LEU A 12 -11.17 3.81 -11.28
N GLY A 13 -11.21 2.78 -12.13
CA GLY A 13 -10.68 1.46 -11.79
C GLY A 13 -9.20 1.50 -11.43
N GLN A 14 -8.42 2.30 -12.17
CA GLN A 14 -7.01 2.49 -11.89
C GLN A 14 -6.75 3.26 -10.58
N ALA A 15 -7.50 4.33 -10.31
CA ALA A 15 -7.40 5.07 -9.06
C ALA A 15 -7.72 4.18 -7.84
N VAL A 16 -8.77 3.35 -7.94
CA VAL A 16 -9.15 2.39 -6.89
C VAL A 16 -8.06 1.34 -6.68
N GLN A 17 -7.47 0.81 -7.76
CA GLN A 17 -6.38 -0.16 -7.65
C GLN A 17 -5.16 0.44 -6.93
N ILE A 18 -4.77 1.66 -7.28
CA ILE A 18 -3.66 2.37 -6.65
C ILE A 18 -3.93 2.60 -5.16
N GLY A 19 -5.13 3.12 -4.83
CA GLY A 19 -5.53 3.34 -3.44
C GLY A 19 -5.56 2.04 -2.62
N THR A 20 -6.11 0.96 -3.20
CA THR A 20 -6.20 -0.35 -2.54
C THR A 20 -4.82 -0.94 -2.30
N ASN A 21 -3.89 -0.86 -3.26
CA ASN A 21 -2.51 -1.32 -3.05
C ASN A 21 -1.81 -0.54 -1.92
N LEU A 22 -2.06 0.76 -1.83
CA LEU A 22 -1.48 1.61 -0.80
C LEU A 22 -2.02 1.25 0.59
N LEU A 23 -3.33 1.04 0.71
CA LEU A 23 -3.96 0.59 1.95
C LEU A 23 -3.53 -0.84 2.33
N ALA A 24 -3.44 -1.75 1.36
CA ALA A 24 -3.02 -3.13 1.59
C ALA A 24 -1.59 -3.21 2.12
N THR A 25 -0.66 -2.47 1.51
CA THR A 25 0.74 -2.43 1.96
C THR A 25 0.89 -1.77 3.33
N LEU A 26 0.11 -0.73 3.63
CA LEU A 26 0.08 -0.09 4.94
C LEU A 26 -0.46 -1.03 6.03
N MET A 27 -1.57 -1.73 5.76
CA MET A 27 -2.13 -2.72 6.68
C MET A 27 -1.15 -3.88 6.94
N VAL A 28 -0.47 -4.37 5.90
CA VAL A 28 0.55 -5.41 6.04
C VAL A 28 1.74 -4.91 6.86
N GLY A 29 2.28 -3.71 6.58
CA GLY A 29 3.39 -3.14 7.34
C GLY A 29 3.06 -2.87 8.81
N GLY A 30 1.86 -2.34 9.07
CA GLY A 30 1.35 -2.13 10.43
C GLY A 30 1.11 -3.44 11.18
N GLY A 31 0.51 -4.45 10.53
CA GLY A 31 0.28 -5.76 11.13
C GLY A 31 1.58 -6.51 11.44
N VAL A 32 2.56 -6.45 10.53
CA VAL A 32 3.89 -7.03 10.75
C VAL A 32 4.63 -6.29 11.88
N GLY A 33 4.61 -4.95 11.89
CA GLY A 33 5.21 -4.14 12.94
C GLY A 33 4.62 -4.40 14.31
N TRP A 34 3.29 -4.52 14.39
CA TRP A 34 2.56 -4.86 15.62
C TRP A 34 2.86 -6.29 16.11
N SER A 35 2.98 -7.25 15.18
CA SER A 35 3.35 -8.63 15.53
C SER A 35 4.77 -8.69 16.11
N ILE A 36 5.71 -7.96 15.54
CA ILE A 36 7.10 -7.88 16.05
C ILE A 36 7.12 -7.24 17.45
N ASP A 37 6.35 -6.18 17.65
CA ASP A 37 6.25 -5.50 18.95
C ASP A 37 5.66 -6.43 20.02
N SER A 38 4.60 -7.17 19.67
CA SER A 38 3.87 -8.04 20.60
C SER A 38 4.64 -9.32 20.97
N TYR A 39 5.44 -9.87 20.05
CA TYR A 39 6.11 -11.16 20.27
C TYR A 39 7.62 -11.07 20.57
N VAL A 40 8.31 -10.00 20.15
CA VAL A 40 9.79 -9.94 20.20
C VAL A 40 10.30 -8.83 21.12
N LEU A 41 9.60 -7.70 21.20
CA LEU A 41 10.06 -6.50 21.90
C LEU A 41 8.97 -5.97 22.85
N PRO A 42 8.79 -6.61 24.03
CA PRO A 42 7.71 -6.27 24.97
C PRO A 42 7.75 -4.84 25.57
N THR A 43 8.68 -3.96 25.16
CA THR A 43 8.95 -2.72 25.91
C THR A 43 9.03 -1.41 25.13
N GLN A 44 9.08 -1.36 23.79
CA GLN A 44 9.13 -0.05 23.09
C GLN A 44 8.61 -0.19 21.65
N PRO A 45 7.77 0.75 21.14
CA PRO A 45 7.01 0.62 19.89
C PRO A 45 7.87 0.75 18.61
N TRP A 46 9.16 0.42 18.68
CA TRP A 46 10.10 0.53 17.56
C TRP A 46 9.77 -0.47 16.45
N GLY A 47 9.23 -1.65 16.78
CA GLY A 47 8.77 -2.61 15.78
C GLY A 47 7.59 -2.07 14.97
N LEU A 48 6.66 -1.40 15.65
CA LEU A 48 5.49 -0.76 15.05
C LEU A 48 5.89 0.48 14.23
N VAL A 49 6.79 1.34 14.74
CA VAL A 49 7.33 2.50 14.01
C VAL A 49 8.11 2.05 12.77
N GLY A 50 9.00 1.07 12.90
CA GLY A 50 9.73 0.49 11.78
C GLY A 50 8.83 -0.18 10.75
N GLY A 51 7.84 -0.95 11.19
CA GLY A 51 6.85 -1.59 10.31
C GLY A 51 5.96 -0.59 9.57
N LEU A 52 5.55 0.51 10.22
CA LEU A 52 4.81 1.60 9.59
C LEU A 52 5.68 2.34 8.56
N VAL A 53 6.93 2.64 8.88
CA VAL A 53 7.86 3.30 7.94
C VAL A 53 8.15 2.41 6.74
N LEU A 54 8.42 1.11 6.94
CA LEU A 54 8.65 0.16 5.85
C LEU A 54 7.38 -0.06 5.01
N GLY A 55 6.21 -0.16 5.63
CA GLY A 55 4.92 -0.25 4.95
C GLY A 55 4.63 0.99 4.09
N LEU A 56 4.93 2.19 4.63
CA LEU A 56 4.79 3.44 3.91
C LEU A 56 5.75 3.53 2.72
N ILE A 57 7.02 3.16 2.91
CA ILE A 57 8.02 3.11 1.82
C ILE A 57 7.59 2.11 0.74
N ALA A 58 7.12 0.91 1.13
CA ALA A 58 6.65 -0.11 0.19
C ALA A 58 5.42 0.35 -0.60
N GLY A 59 4.46 1.01 0.06
CA GLY A 59 3.26 1.57 -0.56
C GLY A 59 3.59 2.69 -1.55
N ILE A 60 4.42 3.65 -1.14
CA ILE A 60 4.89 4.74 -2.02
C ILE A 60 5.64 4.18 -3.22
N ARG A 61 6.54 3.20 -3.02
CA ARG A 61 7.31 2.59 -4.11
C ARG A 61 6.43 1.84 -5.12
N ASN A 62 5.33 1.23 -4.68
CA ASN A 62 4.35 0.57 -5.56
C ASN A 62 3.51 1.60 -6.34
N ALA A 63 3.05 2.66 -5.66
CA ALA A 63 2.34 3.77 -6.31
C ALA A 63 3.21 4.45 -7.38
N TYR A 64 4.47 4.74 -7.08
CA TYR A 64 5.43 5.31 -8.03
C TYR A 64 5.66 4.41 -9.25
N ARG A 65 5.81 3.09 -9.05
CA ARG A 65 5.89 2.14 -10.19
C ARG A 65 4.63 2.14 -11.04
N THR A 66 3.47 2.25 -10.41
CA THR A 66 2.19 2.27 -11.13
C THR A 66 2.03 3.57 -11.92
N ALA A 67 2.45 4.71 -11.36
CA ALA A 67 2.49 5.99 -12.04
C ALA A 67 3.50 6.02 -13.19
N GLN A 68 4.70 5.45 -13.01
CA GLN A 68 5.71 5.35 -14.07
C GLN A 68 5.34 4.41 -15.21
N ARG A 69 4.45 3.43 -14.98
CA ARG A 69 3.88 2.62 -16.08
C ARG A 69 2.86 3.37 -16.92
N LEU A 70 2.43 4.55 -16.45
CA LEU A 70 1.45 5.39 -17.11
C LEU A 70 2.06 6.53 -17.93
N SER A 71 3.37 6.76 -17.80
CA SER A 71 4.16 7.70 -18.62
C SER A 71 4.87 6.97 -19.75
#